data_AF-A0A3N7K2W0-F1
#
_entry.id   AF-A0A3N7K2W0-F1
#
_cell.length_a   1.000
_cell.length_b   1.000
_cell.length_c   1.000
_cell.angle_alpha   90.00
_cell.angle_beta   90.00
_cell.angle_gamma   90.00
#
_symmetry.space_group_name_H-M   'P 1'
#
loop_
_entity.id
_entity.type
_entity.pdbx_description
1 polymer ?
#
loop_
_entity_poly.entity_id
_entity_poly.type
_entity_poly.pdbx_seq_one_letter_code
_entity_poly.pdbx_strand_id
1 'polypeptide(L)' 'MFDAAAGELLAPIDSADGTWVVQVQSIAEASLDEATRDLIERQLFSEWLEQQRASADIEWYCASMPGQP' A
#
# COMPACT_ATOMS: atom_id res chain seq x y z
N MET A 1 -8.83 -11.79 -12.11
CA MET A 1 -9.06 -10.37 -12.44
C MET A 1 -8.18 -9.91 -13.60
N PHE A 2 -6.86 -10.12 -13.56
CA PHE A 2 -5.94 -9.59 -14.59
C PHE A 2 -6.08 -10.18 -16.01
N ASP A 3 -6.84 -11.25 -16.19
CA ASP A 3 -7.12 -11.85 -17.52
C ASP A 3 -8.43 -11.35 -18.14
N ALA A 4 -9.22 -10.57 -17.40
CA ALA A 4 -10.54 -10.16 -17.85
C ALA A 4 -10.48 -9.01 -18.86
N ALA A 5 -11.39 -9.03 -19.82
CA ALA A 5 -11.49 -8.02 -20.85
C ALA A 5 -12.30 -6.79 -20.39
N ALA A 6 -12.11 -5.65 -21.06
CA ALA A 6 -12.98 -4.49 -20.86
C ALA A 6 -14.44 -4.84 -21.21
N GLY A 7 -15.35 -4.48 -20.32
CA GLY A 7 -16.77 -4.81 -20.34
C GLY A 7 -17.13 -6.13 -19.64
N GLU A 8 -16.15 -6.98 -19.32
CA GLU A 8 -16.38 -8.28 -18.70
C GLU A 8 -16.84 -8.15 -17.24
N LEU A 9 -17.89 -8.91 -16.90
CA LEU A 9 -18.37 -9.07 -15.54
C LEU A 9 -17.68 -10.27 -14.89
N LEU A 10 -16.96 -10.04 -13.80
CA LEU A 10 -16.29 -11.10 -13.05
C LEU A 10 -17.29 -11.92 -12.24
N ALA A 11 -16.95 -13.17 -12.00
CA ALA A 11 -17.62 -13.97 -10.98
C ALA A 11 -17.55 -13.26 -9.61
N PRO A 12 -18.54 -13.46 -8.72
CA PRO A 12 -18.52 -12.83 -7.40
C PRO A 12 -17.22 -13.13 -6.64
N ILE A 13 -16.65 -12.09 -6.04
CA ILE A 13 -15.39 -12.17 -5.30
C ILE A 13 -15.69 -11.93 -3.83
N ASP A 14 -15.37 -12.88 -2.98
CA ASP A 14 -15.49 -12.71 -1.53
C ASP A 14 -14.29 -11.93 -0.98
N SER A 15 -14.57 -10.91 -0.16
CA SER A 15 -13.58 -10.17 0.62
C SER A 15 -13.98 -10.13 2.10
N ALA A 16 -13.11 -9.60 2.96
CA ALA A 16 -13.40 -9.42 4.39
C ALA A 16 -14.66 -8.55 4.63
N ASP A 17 -14.99 -7.66 3.68
CA ASP A 17 -16.12 -6.73 3.78
C ASP A 17 -17.40 -7.27 3.13
N GLY A 18 -17.35 -8.47 2.53
CA GLY A 18 -18.49 -9.13 1.88
C GLY A 18 -18.20 -9.56 0.44
N THR A 19 -19.26 -9.90 -0.29
CA THR A 19 -19.18 -10.37 -1.68
C THR A 19 -19.33 -9.22 -2.67
N TRP A 20 -18.38 -9.10 -3.59
CA TRP A 20 -18.31 -8.06 -4.61
C TRP A 20 -18.61 -8.62 -6.00
N VAL A 21 -19.34 -7.85 -6.79
CA VAL A 21 -19.51 -8.08 -8.23
C VAL A 21 -18.82 -6.93 -8.96
N VAL A 22 -17.87 -7.26 -9.82
CA VAL A 22 -16.97 -6.27 -10.45
C VAL A 22 -17.10 -6.37 -11.97
N GLN A 23 -17.24 -5.24 -12.64
CA GLN A 23 -17.15 -5.13 -14.10
C GLN A 23 -15.90 -4.34 -14.47
N VAL A 24 -15.09 -4.88 -15.39
CA VAL A 24 -13.93 -4.16 -15.92
C VAL A 24 -14.44 -3.08 -16.87
N GLN A 25 -14.13 -1.81 -16.61
CA GLN A 25 -14.59 -0.71 -17.47
C GLN A 25 -13.65 -0.47 -18.64
N SER A 26 -12.34 -0.47 -18.36
CA SER A 26 -11.30 -0.24 -19.35
C SER A 26 -9.99 -0.83 -18.87
N ILE A 27 -9.08 -1.08 -19.81
CA ILE A 27 -7.73 -1.55 -19.55
C ILE A 27 -6.79 -0.55 -20.21
N ALA A 28 -5.92 0.07 -19.40
CA ALA A 28 -4.87 0.94 -19.89
C ALA A 28 -3.57 0.15 -20.04
N GLU A 29 -2.74 0.54 -21.01
CA GLU A 29 -1.40 -0.04 -21.15
C GLU A 29 -0.56 0.37 -19.93
N ALA A 30 0.02 -0.63 -19.26
CA ALA A 30 0.88 -0.39 -18.12
C ALA A 30 2.23 0.12 -18.61
N SER A 31 2.63 1.31 -18.14
CA SER A 31 3.97 1.85 -18.35
C SER A 31 4.67 1.99 -17.01
N LEU A 32 5.92 1.50 -16.94
CA LEU A 32 6.80 1.76 -15.81
C LEU A 32 7.77 2.88 -16.20
N ASP A 33 7.23 4.10 -16.27
CA ASP A 33 8.04 5.30 -16.38
C ASP A 33 8.66 5.66 -15.02
N GLU A 34 9.61 6.60 -15.03
CA GLU A 34 10.35 6.97 -13.82
C GLU A 34 9.42 7.50 -12.72
N ALA A 35 8.39 8.26 -13.10
CA ALA A 35 7.41 8.76 -12.15
C ALA A 35 6.63 7.64 -11.47
N THR A 36 6.16 6.64 -12.22
CA THR A 36 5.47 5.46 -11.66
C THR A 36 6.41 4.64 -10.79
N ARG A 37 7.67 4.50 -11.21
CA ARG A 37 8.70 3.78 -10.45
C ARG A 37 8.95 4.43 -9.09
N ASP A 38 9.20 5.74 -9.06
CA ASP A 38 9.44 6.50 -7.84
C ASP A 38 8.28 6.37 -6.84
N LEU A 39 7.04 6.38 -7.35
CA LEU A 39 5.84 6.21 -6.54
C LEU A 39 5.78 4.81 -5.90
N ILE A 40 6.03 3.75 -6.69
CA ILE A 40 6.02 2.37 -6.20
C ILE A 40 7.14 2.18 -5.17
N GLU A 41 8.36 2.63 -5.47
CA GLU A 41 9.50 2.48 -4.56
C GLU A 41 9.26 3.20 -3.23
N ARG A 42 8.73 4.43 -3.27
CA ARG A 42 8.39 5.17 -2.05
C ARG A 42 7.32 4.46 -1.22
N GLN A 43 6.28 3.92 -1.87
CA GLN A 43 5.20 3.22 -1.18
C GLN A 43 5.72 1.95 -0.50
N LEU A 44 6.42 1.09 -1.25
CA LEU A 44 6.98 -0.16 -0.72
C LEU A 44 7.99 0.10 0.39
N PHE A 45 8.84 1.12 0.24
CA PHE A 45 9.81 1.49 1.26
C PHE A 45 9.14 2.00 2.55
N SER A 46 8.05 2.77 2.43
CA SER A 46 7.28 3.25 3.58
C SER A 46 6.62 2.11 4.34
N GLU A 47 5.97 1.18 3.63
CA GLU A 47 5.37 -0.02 4.23
C GLU A 47 6.43 -0.90 4.90
N TRP A 48 7.59 -1.06 4.27
CA TRP A 48 8.70 -1.79 4.87
C TRP A 48 9.18 -1.12 6.17
N LEU A 49 9.34 0.21 6.19
CA LEU A 49 9.72 0.96 7.40
C LEU A 49 8.69 0.79 8.52
N GLU A 50 7.39 0.80 8.22
CA GLU A 50 6.34 0.56 9.21
C GLU A 50 6.46 -0.85 9.81
N GLN A 51 6.72 -1.86 8.99
CA GLN A 51 6.95 -3.23 9.46
C GLN A 51 8.20 -3.33 10.35
N GLN A 52 9.28 -2.63 9.99
CA GLN A 52 10.50 -2.59 10.83
C GLN A 52 10.22 -1.90 12.17
N ARG A 53 9.48 -0.79 12.17
CA ARG A 53 9.12 -0.10 13.43
C ARG A 53 8.21 -0.94 14.32
N ALA A 54 7.26 -1.67 13.72
CA ALA A 54 6.35 -2.54 14.46
C ALA A 54 7.07 -3.75 15.08
N SER A 55 8.18 -4.20 14.48
CA SER A 55 8.98 -5.33 14.97
C SER A 55 10.18 -4.93 15.84
N ALA A 56 10.56 -3.66 15.83
CA ALA A 56 11.63 -3.13 16.67
C ALA A 56 11.11 -2.79 18.08
N ASP A 57 11.86 -3.21 19.10
CA ASP A 57 11.67 -2.71 20.47
C ASP A 57 12.39 -1.36 20.58
N ILE A 58 11.62 -0.27 20.49
CA ILE A 58 12.15 1.10 20.48
C ILE A 58 11.92 1.73 21.85
N GLU A 59 12.96 1.76 22.68
CA GLU A 59 12.98 2.58 23.91
C GLU A 59 13.35 4.03 23.58
N TRP A 60 12.40 4.95 23.80
CA TRP A 60 12.62 6.39 23.60
C TRP A 60 13.11 7.03 24.91
N TYR A 61 14.39 7.42 24.95
CA TYR A 61 14.92 8.20 26.06
C TYR A 61 14.81 9.70 25.76
N CYS A 62 13.70 10.31 26.17
CA CYS A 62 13.59 11.77 26.19
C CYS A 62 14.33 12.29 27.42
N ALA A 63 15.54 12.81 27.25
CA ALA A 63 16.21 13.54 28.33
C ALA A 63 15.39 14.77 28.69
N SER A 64 14.70 14.75 29.83
CA SER A 64 14.13 15.93 30.44
C SER A 64 15.27 16.90 30.75
N MET A 65 15.24 18.10 30.16
CA MET A 65 16.23 19.14 30.44
C MET A 65 16.33 19.38 31.96
N PRO A 66 17.53 19.32 32.56
CA PRO A 66 17.70 19.61 33.98
C PRO A 66 17.41 21.10 34.23
N GLY A 67 16.65 21.36 35.28
CA GLY A 67 16.24 22.70 35.70
C GLY A 67 17.43 23.66 35.76
N GLN A 68 17.27 24.82 35.14
CA GLN A 68 18.06 25.99 35.49
C GLN A 68 17.61 26.49 36.88
N PRO A 69 18.53 27.01 37.70
CA PRO A 69 18.26 27.48 39.06
C PRO A 69 17.31 28.67 39.11
#